data_AF-A0A6B3F0T3-F1
#
_entry.id   AF-A0A6B3F0T3-F1
#
_cell.length_a   1.000
_cell.length_b   1.000
_cell.length_c   1.000
_cell.angle_alpha   90.00
_cell.angle_beta   90.00
_cell.angle_gamma   90.00
#
_symmetry.space_group_name_H-M   'P 1'
#
loop_
_entity.id
_entity.type
_entity.pdbx_description
1 polymer ?
#
loop_
_entity_poly.entity_id
_entity_poly.type
_entity_poly.pdbx_seq_one_letter_code
_entity_poly.pdbx_strand_id
1 'polypeptide(L)'
;AEAATAAAPSLSRLVADLSPLPAMLMNHRYDILAWNADMAKLLLDFNDLPPSRRNAMWLCLVHPEIREFYVDRDRVVREGIAHLRSAWAAHPNDRALTDLIAECTKHNAE
;
A
#
# COMPACT_ATOMS: atom_id res chain seq x y z
N ALA A 1 9.48 15.75 -3.44
CA ALA A 1 8.72 15.48 -4.67
C ALA A 1 7.31 15.05 -4.28
N GLU A 2 6.30 15.55 -4.96
CA GLU A 2 4.90 15.14 -4.77
C GLU A 2 4.75 13.66 -5.13
N ALA A 3 3.96 12.91 -4.37
CA ALA A 3 3.74 11.49 -4.62
C ALA A 3 3.03 11.28 -5.96
N ALA A 4 3.46 10.27 -6.72
CA ALA A 4 2.67 9.82 -7.85
C ALA A 4 1.30 9.32 -7.33
N THR A 5 0.22 9.93 -7.83
CA THR A 5 -1.18 9.60 -7.50
C THR A 5 -1.81 8.69 -8.54
N ALA A 6 -1.14 8.46 -9.67
CA ALA A 6 -1.55 7.57 -10.74
C ALA A 6 -0.33 6.86 -11.32
N ALA A 7 -0.53 5.60 -11.76
CA ALA A 7 0.50 4.85 -12.46
C ALA A 7 0.70 5.39 -13.87
N ALA A 8 1.97 5.55 -14.28
CA ALA A 8 2.28 5.83 -15.68
C ALA A 8 1.78 4.67 -16.57
N PRO A 9 1.23 4.93 -17.77
CA PRO A 9 0.64 3.88 -18.61
C PRO A 9 1.56 2.70 -18.90
N SER A 10 2.87 2.95 -19.07
CA SER A 10 3.88 1.91 -19.27
C SER A 10 4.06 1.00 -18.05
N LEU A 11 4.00 1.56 -16.83
CA LEU A 11 4.09 0.79 -15.60
C LEU A 11 2.80 0.00 -15.34
N SER A 12 1.62 0.57 -15.62
CA SER A 12 0.36 -0.17 -15.57
C SER A 12 0.37 -1.36 -16.53
N ARG A 13 0.92 -1.18 -17.73
CA ARG A 13 1.09 -2.26 -18.70
C ARG A 13 2.04 -3.34 -18.19
N LEU A 14 3.18 -2.95 -17.63
CA LEU A 14 4.12 -3.90 -17.02
C LEU A 14 3.45 -4.74 -15.92
N VAL A 15 2.63 -4.12 -15.06
CA VAL A 15 1.87 -4.85 -14.03
C VAL A 15 0.91 -5.87 -14.65
N ALA A 16 0.22 -5.51 -15.73
CA ALA A 16 -0.67 -6.42 -16.44
C ALA A 16 0.10 -7.58 -17.11
N ASP A 17 1.24 -7.30 -17.72
CA ASP A 17 2.08 -8.28 -18.43
C ASP A 17 2.70 -9.35 -17.50
N LEU A 18 2.72 -9.11 -16.18
CA LEU A 18 3.22 -10.07 -15.19
C LEU A 18 2.25 -11.23 -14.92
N SER A 19 1.01 -11.20 -15.45
CA SER A 19 0.07 -12.32 -15.32
C SER A 19 0.67 -13.63 -15.88
N PRO A 20 0.54 -14.78 -15.18
CA PRO A 20 -0.34 -15.05 -14.05
C PRO A 20 0.24 -14.75 -12.65
N LEU A 21 1.40 -14.09 -12.57
CA LEU A 21 2.01 -13.73 -11.28
C LEU A 21 1.28 -12.53 -10.67
N PRO A 22 0.77 -12.62 -9.43
CA PRO A 22 0.17 -11.48 -8.73
C PRO A 22 1.14 -10.30 -8.66
N ALA A 23 0.72 -9.14 -9.17
CA ALA A 23 1.53 -7.93 -9.18
C ALA A 23 0.71 -6.68 -8.84
N MET A 24 1.35 -5.73 -8.15
CA MET A 24 0.84 -4.38 -7.92
C MET A 24 1.99 -3.37 -7.97
N LEU A 25 1.65 -2.12 -8.32
CA LEU A 25 2.55 -0.98 -8.29
C LEU A 25 2.16 -0.06 -7.14
N MET A 26 3.16 0.44 -6.42
CA MET A 26 2.95 1.30 -5.28
C MET A 26 3.88 2.52 -5.29
N ASN A 27 3.44 3.62 -4.67
CA ASN A 27 4.32 4.77 -4.41
C ASN A 27 5.09 4.62 -3.08
N HIS A 28 5.92 5.61 -2.74
CA HIS A 28 6.78 5.58 -1.56
C HIS A 28 6.03 5.55 -0.22
N ARG A 29 4.74 5.93 -0.21
CA ARG A 29 3.87 5.90 0.97
C ARG A 29 2.92 4.70 1.00
N TYR A 30 3.13 3.71 0.12
CA TYR A 30 2.31 2.51 -0.03
C TYR A 30 0.92 2.68 -0.65
N ASP A 31 0.64 3.77 -1.37
CA ASP A 31 -0.60 3.80 -2.16
C ASP A 31 -0.48 2.85 -3.34
N ILE A 32 -1.57 2.15 -3.62
CA ILE A 32 -1.67 1.21 -4.73
C ILE A 32 -2.09 1.97 -5.97
N LEU A 33 -1.18 2.05 -6.95
CA LEU A 33 -1.37 2.83 -8.19
C LEU A 33 -1.88 1.98 -9.35
N ALA A 34 -1.55 0.68 -9.36
CA ALA A 34 -2.01 -0.30 -10.34
C ALA A 34 -1.91 -1.72 -9.74
N TRP A 35 -2.72 -2.65 -10.22
CA TRP A 35 -2.68 -4.08 -9.87
C TRP A 35 -3.20 -4.91 -11.03
N ASN A 36 -2.82 -6.20 -11.07
CA ASN A 36 -3.37 -7.14 -12.03
C ASN A 36 -4.50 -7.98 -11.43
N ALA A 37 -5.22 -8.72 -12.29
CA ALA A 37 -6.36 -9.54 -11.87
C ALA A 37 -5.96 -10.65 -10.89
N ASP A 38 -4.74 -11.18 -11.01
CA ASP A 38 -4.24 -12.24 -10.13
C ASP A 38 -3.93 -11.71 -8.72
N MET A 39 -3.49 -10.46 -8.61
CA MET A 39 -3.39 -9.77 -7.32
C MET A 39 -4.76 -9.51 -6.70
N ALA A 40 -5.76 -9.12 -7.50
CA ALA A 40 -7.12 -8.93 -7.01
C ALA A 40 -7.74 -10.23 -6.48
N LYS A 41 -7.45 -11.38 -7.12
CA LYS A 41 -7.87 -12.70 -6.64
C LYS A 41 -7.12 -13.13 -5.37
N LEU A 42 -5.85 -12.75 -5.24
CA LEU A 42 -5.01 -13.14 -4.10
C LEU A 42 -5.37 -12.37 -2.82
N LEU A 43 -5.59 -11.06 -2.92
CA LEU A 43 -5.86 -10.19 -1.77
C LEU A 43 -7.33 -9.81 -1.72
N LEU A 44 -7.75 -8.87 -2.57
CA LEU A 44 -9.12 -8.44 -2.77
C LEU A 44 -9.19 -7.57 -4.04
N ASP A 45 -10.39 -7.33 -4.57
CA ASP A 45 -10.53 -6.34 -5.64
C ASP A 45 -10.41 -4.92 -5.06
N PHE A 46 -9.26 -4.28 -5.28
CA PHE A 46 -9.02 -2.91 -4.81
C PHE A 46 -9.99 -1.89 -5.44
N ASN A 47 -10.73 -2.23 -6.50
CA ASN A 47 -11.82 -1.39 -7.00
C ASN A 47 -12.94 -1.20 -5.98
N ASP A 48 -13.19 -2.18 -5.11
CA ASP A 48 -14.22 -2.13 -4.07
C ASP A 48 -13.83 -1.21 -2.90
N LEU A 49 -12.56 -0.81 -2.82
CA LEU A 49 -12.08 0.13 -1.84
C LEU A 49 -12.25 1.58 -2.30
N PRO A 50 -12.67 2.50 -1.41
CA PRO A 50 -12.55 3.93 -1.63
C PRO A 50 -11.10 4.30 -1.98
N PRO A 51 -10.84 5.25 -2.89
CA PRO A 51 -9.48 5.64 -3.27
C PRO A 51 -8.57 6.01 -2.08
N SER A 52 -9.13 6.63 -1.03
CA SER A 52 -8.40 6.99 0.20
C SER A 52 -7.95 5.78 1.03
N ARG A 53 -8.52 4.59 0.79
CA ARG A 53 -8.19 3.34 1.50
C ARG A 53 -7.37 2.37 0.65
N ARG A 54 -6.99 2.75 -0.58
CA ARG A 54 -6.12 1.95 -1.47
C ARG A 54 -4.65 2.12 -1.09
N ASN A 55 -4.32 1.77 0.15
CA ASN A 55 -2.97 1.82 0.68
C ASN A 55 -2.64 0.50 1.36
N ALA A 56 -1.56 -0.19 0.95
CA ALA A 56 -1.35 -1.55 1.44
C ALA A 56 -0.95 -1.60 2.92
N MET A 57 -0.29 -0.56 3.45
CA MET A 57 0.01 -0.50 4.88
C MET A 57 -1.28 -0.33 5.69
N TRP A 58 -2.17 0.54 5.22
CA TRP A 58 -3.50 0.70 5.82
C TRP A 58 -4.30 -0.61 5.79
N LEU A 59 -4.31 -1.32 4.65
CA LEU A 59 -4.98 -2.62 4.53
C LEU A 59 -4.38 -3.67 5.49
N CYS A 60 -3.07 -3.75 5.62
CA CYS A 60 -2.38 -4.66 6.53
C CYS A 60 -2.70 -4.38 8.01
N LEU A 61 -2.89 -3.11 8.37
CA LEU A 61 -3.14 -2.70 9.75
C LEU A 61 -4.63 -2.74 10.13
N VAL A 62 -5.51 -2.26 9.25
CA VAL A 62 -6.89 -1.86 9.57
C VAL A 62 -7.93 -2.74 8.88
N HIS A 63 -7.69 -3.25 7.68
CA HIS A 63 -8.71 -4.00 6.94
C HIS A 63 -8.91 -5.40 7.54
N PRO A 64 -10.15 -5.78 7.97
CA PRO A 64 -10.38 -7.00 8.72
C PRO A 64 -9.85 -8.27 8.05
N GLU A 65 -10.11 -8.43 6.75
CA GLU A 65 -9.73 -9.64 6.01
C GLU A 65 -8.24 -9.69 5.67
N ILE A 66 -7.60 -8.54 5.42
CA ILE A 66 -6.20 -8.47 5.01
C ILE A 66 -5.26 -8.50 6.21
N ARG A 67 -5.75 -8.04 7.37
CA ARG A 67 -5.05 -8.19 8.63
C ARG A 67 -4.75 -9.66 8.95
N GLU A 68 -5.68 -10.56 8.69
CA GLU A 68 -5.53 -12.00 8.94
C GLU A 68 -4.86 -12.77 7.79
N PHE A 69 -4.59 -12.11 6.66
CA PHE A 69 -3.94 -12.73 5.50
C PHE A 69 -2.44 -13.04 5.76
N TYR A 70 -1.76 -12.23 6.57
CA TYR A 70 -0.32 -12.35 6.78
C TYR A 70 0.03 -13.34 7.90
N VAL A 71 0.72 -14.43 7.56
CA VAL A 71 1.21 -15.43 8.53
C VAL A 71 2.13 -14.82 9.60
N ASP A 72 3.01 -13.90 9.21
CA ASP A 72 3.92 -13.18 10.11
C ASP A 72 3.66 -11.67 10.01
N ARG A 73 2.46 -11.28 10.43
CA ARG A 73 1.99 -9.89 10.37
C ARG A 73 2.94 -8.94 11.08
N ASP A 74 3.44 -9.30 12.25
CA ASP A 74 4.30 -8.41 13.04
C ASP A 74 5.60 -8.07 12.30
N ARG A 75 6.18 -9.03 11.57
CA ARG A 75 7.33 -8.76 10.73
C ARG A 75 7.00 -7.83 9.57
N VAL A 76 5.90 -8.08 8.86
CA VAL A 76 5.44 -7.23 7.73
C VAL A 76 5.22 -5.79 8.21
N VAL A 77 4.57 -5.62 9.37
CA VAL A 77 4.33 -4.28 9.95
C VAL A 77 5.64 -3.60 10.34
N ARG A 78 6.60 -4.30 10.97
CA ARG A 78 7.91 -3.72 11.31
C ARG A 78 8.69 -3.28 10.07
N GLU A 79 8.71 -4.11 9.04
CA GLU A 79 9.35 -3.79 7.76
C GLU A 79 8.69 -2.57 7.10
N GLY A 80 7.35 -2.53 7.08
CA GLY A 80 6.57 -1.40 6.57
C GLY A 80 6.83 -0.10 7.33
N ILE A 81 6.93 -0.15 8.66
CA ILE A 81 7.29 1.02 9.48
C ILE A 81 8.71 1.50 9.16
N ALA A 82 9.67 0.60 9.00
CA ALA A 82 11.03 0.97 8.63
C ALA A 82 11.07 1.67 7.26
N HIS A 83 10.32 1.16 6.28
CA HIS A 83 10.16 1.80 4.98
C HIS A 83 9.52 3.19 5.09
N LEU A 84 8.41 3.33 5.82
CA LEU A 84 7.75 4.63 6.00
C LEU A 84 8.65 5.66 6.68
N ARG A 85 9.49 5.25 7.64
CA ARG A 85 10.51 6.13 8.24
C ARG A 85 11.53 6.61 7.21
N SER A 86 12.00 5.72 6.34
CA SER A 86 12.91 6.08 5.25
C SER A 86 12.24 7.02 4.24
N ALA A 87 10.99 6.74 3.87
CA ALA A 87 10.21 7.57 2.96
C ALA A 87 9.97 8.97 3.55
N TRP A 88 9.68 9.05 4.85
CA TRP A 88 9.50 10.33 5.55
C TRP A 88 10.77 11.17 5.55
N ALA A 89 11.93 10.54 5.79
CA ALA A 89 13.23 11.23 5.72
C ALA A 89 13.55 11.75 4.30
N ALA A 90 13.17 11.00 3.25
CA ALA A 90 13.39 11.40 1.86
C ALA A 90 12.34 12.41 1.34
N HIS A 91 11.14 12.44 1.94
CA HIS A 91 10.01 13.28 1.52
C HIS A 91 9.42 14.06 2.71
N PRO A 92 10.19 14.93 3.39
CA PRO A 92 9.78 15.56 4.65
C PRO A 92 8.56 16.50 4.53
N ASN A 93 8.25 16.97 3.32
CA ASN A 93 7.12 17.84 3.04
C ASN A 93 5.86 17.09 2.55
N ASP A 94 5.87 15.75 2.52
CA ASP A 94 4.70 14.96 2.13
C ASP A 94 3.70 14.89 3.29
N ARG A 95 2.67 15.73 3.21
CA ARG A 95 1.60 15.79 4.22
C ARG A 95 0.80 14.50 4.29
N ALA A 96 0.49 13.88 3.15
CA ALA A 96 -0.32 12.68 3.13
C ALA A 96 0.43 11.46 3.70
N LEU A 97 1.76 11.40 3.53
CA LEU A 97 2.58 10.44 4.27
C LEU A 97 2.54 10.69 5.79
N THR A 98 2.60 11.95 6.21
CA THR A 98 2.52 12.33 7.63
C THR A 98 1.16 11.95 8.23
N ASP A 99 0.08 12.22 7.50
CA ASP A 99 -1.29 11.89 7.90
C ASP A 99 -1.50 10.37 7.99
N LEU A 100 -0.96 9.61 7.02
CA LEU A 100 -0.99 8.14 7.04
C LEU A 100 -0.28 7.57 8.27
N ILE A 101 0.91 8.08 8.60
CA ILE A 101 1.66 7.64 9.79
C ILE A 101 0.87 7.96 11.08
N ALA A 102 0.25 9.14 11.15
CA ALA A 102 -0.57 9.53 12.29
C ALA A 102 -1.81 8.62 12.43
N GLU A 103 -2.48 8.28 11.32
CA GLU A 103 -3.62 7.35 11.32
C GLU A 103 -3.20 5.93 11.74
N CYS A 104 -2.12 5.41 11.20
CA CYS A 104 -1.60 4.07 11.54
C CYS A 104 -1.22 3.97 13.02
N THR A 105 -0.66 5.05 13.59
CA THR A 105 -0.29 5.10 15.02
C THR A 105 -1.51 5.02 15.93
N LYS A 106 -2.64 5.61 15.54
CA LYS A 106 -3.89 5.55 16.33
C LYS A 106 -4.46 4.14 16.38
N HIS A 107 -4.42 3.40 15.27
CA HIS A 107 -4.99 2.05 15.17
C HIS A 107 -4.12 0.96 15.80
N ASN A 108 -2.85 1.23 16.13
CA ASN A 108 -1.95 0.26 16.78
C ASN A 108 -1.86 0.43 18.31
N ALA A 109 -2.55 1.43 18.87
CA ALA A 109 -2.64 1.66 20.32
C ALA A 109 -3.85 0.95 20.96
N GLU A 110 -4.67 0.25 20.15
CA GLU A 110 -5.79 -0.59 20.55
C GLU A 110 -5.42 -2.08 20.46
#